data_AF-A0A838F532-F1
#
_entry.id   AF-A0A838F532-F1
#
_cell.length_a   1.000
_cell.length_b   1.000
_cell.length_c   1.000
_cell.angle_alpha   90.00
_cell.angle_beta   90.00
_cell.angle_gamma   90.00
#
_symmetry.space_group_name_H-M   'P 1'
#
loop_
_entity.id
_entity.type
_entity.pdbx_description
1 polymer ?
#
loop_
_entity_poly.entity_id
_entity_poly.type
_entity_poly.pdbx_seq_one_letter_code
_entity_poly.pdbx_strand_id
1 'polypeptide(L)'
;MKKKFLLNYVCFLASVISIMLFNSCERHKTTEDAALTDSLKTTSENNVVIPDFNEDTAYAFIAKQVSFGPRIPGTSAQTKCAQWLHGKLNSYC
;
A
#
# COMPACT_ATOMS: atom_id res chain seq x y z
N MET A 1 22.58 17.18 -45.35
CA MET A 1 23.25 16.76 -44.09
C MET A 1 22.32 16.75 -42.88
N LYS A 2 21.37 17.71 -42.75
CA LYS A 2 20.45 17.80 -41.60
C LYS A 2 19.45 16.64 -41.44
N LYS A 3 19.00 16.01 -42.54
CA LYS A 3 18.03 14.88 -42.50
C LYS A 3 18.60 13.60 -41.89
N LYS A 4 19.87 13.28 -42.14
CA LYS A 4 20.55 12.12 -41.52
C LYS A 4 20.81 12.34 -40.03
N PHE A 5 21.10 13.59 -39.66
CA PHE A 5 21.24 13.99 -38.25
C PHE A 5 19.89 13.94 -37.52
N LEU A 6 18.81 14.43 -38.15
CA LEU A 6 17.46 14.35 -37.61
C LEU A 6 16.97 12.89 -37.49
N LEU A 7 17.28 12.05 -38.48
CA LEU A 7 16.90 10.63 -38.46
C LEU A 7 17.68 9.86 -37.37
N ASN A 8 18.98 10.09 -37.22
CA ASN A 8 19.77 9.48 -36.15
C ASN A 8 19.35 9.96 -34.76
N TYR A 9 18.97 11.24 -34.62
CA TYR A 9 18.48 11.80 -33.37
C TYR A 9 17.10 11.23 -32.98
N VAL A 10 16.20 11.06 -33.95
CA VAL A 10 14.91 10.39 -33.74
C VAL A 10 15.11 8.92 -33.35
N CYS A 11 16.04 8.20 -33.98
CA CYS A 11 16.37 6.82 -33.61
C CYS A 11 16.98 6.72 -32.20
N PHE A 12 17.80 7.70 -31.80
CA PHE A 12 18.41 7.75 -30.47
C PHE A 12 17.37 8.08 -29.38
N LEU A 13 16.45 9.02 -29.65
CA LEU A 13 15.35 9.29 -28.72
C LEU A 13 14.38 8.11 -28.60
N ALA A 14 14.10 7.41 -29.70
CA ALA A 14 13.26 6.20 -29.68
C ALA A 14 13.91 5.06 -28.89
N SER A 15 15.23 4.89 -28.94
CA SER A 15 15.91 3.84 -28.16
C SER A 15 15.94 4.13 -26.66
N VAL A 16 16.12 5.40 -26.25
CA VAL A 16 16.10 5.81 -24.85
C VAL A 16 14.70 5.65 -24.21
N ILE A 17 13.64 5.96 -24.96
CA ILE A 17 12.25 5.79 -24.48
C ILE A 17 11.90 4.31 -24.30
N SER A 18 12.38 3.42 -25.17
CA SER A 18 12.16 1.97 -25.06
C SER A 18 12.76 1.38 -23.78
N ILE A 19 13.95 1.85 -23.37
CA ILE A 19 14.64 1.37 -22.15
C ILE A 19 13.88 1.74 -20.87
N MET A 20 13.20 2.88 -20.84
CA MET A 20 12.43 3.36 -19.68
C MET A 20 11.15 2.55 -19.42
N LEU A 21 10.67 1.77 -20.39
CA LEU A 21 9.42 1.00 -20.29
C LEU A 21 9.60 -0.44 -19.74
N PHE A 22 10.84 -0.90 -19.53
CA PHE A 22 11.12 -2.28 -19.08
C PHE A 22 11.23 -2.48 -17.55
N ASN A 23 11.10 -1.42 -16.73
CA ASN A 23 11.22 -1.52 -15.26
C ASN A 23 9.84 -1.59 -14.56
N SER A 24 8.99 -2.57 -14.90
CA SER A 24 7.70 -2.72 -14.18
C SER A 24 7.23 -4.17 -14.08
N CYS A 25 8.10 -5.07 -13.63
CA CYS A 25 7.64 -6.34 -13.05
C CYS A 25 8.71 -6.95 -12.13
N GLU A 26 8.56 -6.72 -10.83
CA GLU A 26 9.16 -7.59 -9.81
C GLU A 26 8.09 -8.61 -9.40
N ARG A 27 8.23 -9.85 -9.87
CA ARG A 27 7.33 -10.95 -9.48
C ARG A 27 7.74 -11.47 -8.10
N HIS A 28 7.04 -11.03 -7.06
CA HIS A 28 7.08 -11.70 -5.76
C HIS A 28 6.43 -13.10 -5.91
N LYS A 29 7.24 -14.16 -5.84
CA LYS A 29 6.72 -15.53 -5.71
C LYS A 29 6.33 -15.74 -4.25
N THR A 30 5.05 -15.64 -3.93
CA THR A 30 4.52 -16.22 -2.70
C THR A 30 4.20 -17.69 -3.02
N THR A 31 5.14 -18.57 -2.70
CA THR A 31 4.82 -19.98 -2.43
C THR A 31 4.38 -20.05 -0.97
N GLU A 32 3.44 -20.97 -0.68
CA GLU A 32 3.07 -21.47 0.65
C GLU A 32 1.81 -20.88 1.29
N ASP A 33 0.66 -21.23 0.69
CA ASP A 33 -0.48 -21.71 1.47
C ASP A 33 -0.30 -23.22 1.70
N ALA A 34 0.29 -23.62 2.83
CA ALA A 34 0.10 -24.94 3.46
C ALA A 34 0.86 -25.06 4.79
N ALA A 35 0.27 -24.59 5.91
CA ALA A 35 0.49 -25.17 7.25
C ALA A 35 -0.49 -24.57 8.28
N LEU A 36 -1.76 -24.94 8.20
CA LEU A 36 -2.63 -24.97 9.38
C LEU A 36 -2.36 -26.28 10.11
N THR A 37 -1.44 -26.30 11.07
CA THR A 37 -1.57 -26.95 12.39
C THR A 37 -0.23 -26.98 13.12
N ASP A 38 -0.34 -26.80 14.44
CA ASP A 38 0.66 -27.14 15.45
C ASP A 38 1.77 -26.13 15.75
N SER A 39 1.42 -25.08 16.49
CA SER A 39 2.35 -24.56 17.49
C SER A 39 1.59 -23.90 18.65
N LEU A 40 0.89 -24.73 19.43
CA LEU A 40 0.70 -24.41 20.83
C LEU A 40 1.90 -24.95 21.59
N LYS A 41 2.54 -24.06 22.35
CA LYS A 41 3.39 -24.33 23.53
C LYS A 41 4.90 -24.42 23.26
N THR A 42 5.56 -23.27 23.36
CA THR A 42 6.81 -23.15 24.12
C THR A 42 6.72 -21.87 24.95
N THR A 43 6.34 -22.04 26.21
CA THR A 43 6.35 -20.99 27.24
C THR A 43 7.81 -20.68 27.58
N SER A 44 8.32 -19.58 27.03
CA SER A 44 9.32 -18.77 27.71
C SER A 44 8.56 -17.59 28.32
N GLU A 45 8.51 -17.50 29.64
CA GLU A 45 7.83 -16.45 30.39
C GLU A 45 8.54 -15.10 30.17
N ASN A 46 8.28 -14.49 29.03
CA ASN A 46 8.38 -13.05 28.89
C ASN A 46 6.95 -12.54 29.12
N ASN A 47 6.69 -12.00 30.31
CA ASN A 47 5.41 -11.41 30.68
C ASN A 47 5.23 -10.09 29.91
N VAL A 48 5.06 -10.19 28.59
CA VAL A 48 4.71 -9.05 27.75
C VAL A 48 3.27 -8.72 28.06
N VAL A 49 3.03 -7.53 28.61
CA VAL A 49 1.68 -7.02 28.79
C VAL A 49 1.10 -6.77 27.40
N ILE A 50 0.18 -7.63 26.99
CA ILE A 50 -0.58 -7.46 25.76
C ILE A 50 -1.77 -6.56 26.10
N PRO A 51 -1.92 -5.38 25.46
CA PRO A 51 -3.09 -4.56 25.69
C PRO A 51 -4.34 -5.23 25.11
N ASP A 52 -5.46 -5.09 25.81
CA ASP A 52 -6.74 -5.58 25.31
C ASP A 52 -7.18 -4.80 24.07
N PHE A 53 -7.72 -5.52 23.09
CA PHE A 53 -8.35 -4.93 21.93
C PHE A 53 -9.76 -4.45 22.29
N ASN A 54 -10.08 -3.19 21.99
CA ASN A 54 -11.41 -2.63 22.22
C ASN A 54 -12.25 -2.67 20.93
N GLU A 55 -13.18 -3.62 20.86
CA GLU A 55 -14.07 -3.86 19.72
C GLU A 55 -15.04 -2.71 19.43
N ASP A 56 -15.59 -2.06 20.46
CA ASP A 56 -16.50 -0.92 20.29
C ASP A 56 -15.79 0.25 19.61
N THR A 57 -14.56 0.52 20.02
CA THR A 57 -13.73 1.58 19.44
C THR A 57 -13.36 1.26 18.00
N ALA A 58 -12.99 0.00 17.72
CA ALA A 58 -12.72 -0.45 16.36
C ALA A 58 -13.95 -0.31 15.45
N TYR A 59 -15.12 -0.71 15.92
CA TYR A 59 -16.38 -0.55 15.19
C TYR A 59 -16.69 0.93 14.93
N ALA A 60 -16.56 1.79 15.94
CA ALA A 60 -16.78 3.23 15.78
C ALA A 60 -15.86 3.85 14.73
N PHE A 61 -14.60 3.42 14.64
CA PHE A 61 -13.66 3.87 13.61
C PHE A 61 -14.03 3.39 12.21
N ILE A 62 -14.54 2.17 12.07
CA ILE A 62 -15.07 1.65 10.79
C ILE A 62 -16.32 2.45 10.38
N ALA A 63 -17.27 2.62 11.31
CA ALA A 63 -18.49 3.39 11.07
C ALA A 63 -18.16 4.82 10.63
N LYS A 64 -17.15 5.45 11.25
CA LYS A 64 -16.69 6.78 10.85
C LYS A 64 -16.17 6.81 9.40
N GLN A 65 -15.37 5.83 9.00
CA GLN A 65 -14.87 5.74 7.62
C GLN A 65 -15.98 5.54 6.60
N VAL A 66 -16.95 4.67 6.92
CA VAL A 66 -18.13 4.42 6.07
C VAL A 66 -19.01 5.67 5.96
N SER A 67 -19.13 6.46 7.03
CA SER A 67 -19.94 7.68 7.05
C SER A 67 -19.47 8.78 6.07
N PHE A 68 -18.21 8.73 5.60
CA PHE A 68 -17.73 9.66 4.57
C PHE A 68 -18.25 9.35 3.17
N GLY A 69 -18.79 8.15 2.93
CA GLY A 69 -19.21 7.64 1.62
C GLY A 69 -18.15 6.74 0.95
N PRO A 70 -18.30 6.42 -0.35
CA PRO A 70 -17.33 5.61 -1.10
C PRO A 70 -15.96 6.30 -1.23
N ARG A 71 -14.86 5.62 -0.87
CA ARG A 71 -13.49 6.17 -0.91
C ARG A 71 -12.86 6.04 -2.31
N ILE A 72 -13.60 6.46 -3.33
CA ILE A 72 -13.14 6.43 -4.72
C ILE A 72 -12.02 7.48 -4.89
N PRO A 73 -10.87 7.14 -5.50
CA PRO A 73 -9.76 8.08 -5.70
C PRO A 73 -10.21 9.39 -6.36
N GLY A 74 -9.71 10.51 -5.84
CA GLY A 74 -10.03 11.86 -6.34
C GLY A 74 -11.39 12.43 -5.89
N THR A 75 -12.20 11.65 -5.15
CA THR A 75 -13.48 12.15 -4.62
C THR A 75 -13.31 12.85 -3.27
N SER A 76 -14.26 13.73 -2.94
CA SER A 76 -14.28 14.43 -1.65
C SER A 76 -14.43 13.48 -0.46
N ALA A 77 -15.15 12.37 -0.62
CA ALA A 77 -15.30 11.31 0.38
C ALA A 77 -13.95 10.67 0.72
N GLN A 78 -13.16 10.34 -0.31
CA GLN A 78 -11.80 9.82 -0.12
C GLN A 78 -10.89 10.84 0.59
N THR A 79 -10.90 12.11 0.18
CA THR A 79 -10.05 13.14 0.79
C THR A 79 -10.39 13.38 2.25
N LYS A 80 -11.68 13.46 2.60
CA LYS A 80 -12.14 13.62 3.99
C LYS A 80 -11.74 12.43 4.86
N CYS A 81 -11.91 11.20 4.35
CA CYS A 81 -11.50 9.99 5.06
C CYS A 81 -9.99 9.96 5.29
N ALA A 82 -9.19 10.32 4.30
CA ALA A 82 -7.73 10.37 4.39
C ALA A 82 -7.27 11.39 5.45
N GLN A 83 -7.83 12.60 5.44
CA GLN A 83 -7.51 13.62 6.45
C GLN A 83 -7.89 13.17 7.86
N TRP A 84 -9.03 12.51 8.03
CA TRP A 84 -9.44 11.97 9.33
C TRP A 84 -8.51 10.87 9.82
N LEU A 85 -8.13 9.92 8.96
CA LEU A 85 -7.19 8.84 9.30
C LEU A 85 -5.83 9.41 9.72
N HIS A 86 -5.30 10.36 8.95
CA HIS A 86 -4.05 11.05 9.28
C HIS A 86 -4.12 11.72 10.66
N GLY A 87 -5.19 12.48 10.94
CA GLY A 87 -5.38 13.10 12.25
C GLY A 87 -5.53 12.08 13.38
N LYS A 88 -6.23 10.97 13.14
CA LYS A 88 -6.47 9.93 14.14
C LYS A 88 -5.20 9.16 14.48
N LEU A 89 -4.38 8.82 13.49
CA LEU A 89 -3.08 8.18 13.69
C LEU A 89 -2.12 9.12 14.43
N ASN A 90 -2.02 10.38 14.01
CA ASN A 90 -1.18 11.36 14.69
C ASN A 90 -1.60 11.62 16.15
N SER A 91 -2.87 11.39 16.51
CA SER A 91 -3.30 11.51 17.91
C SER A 91 -2.77 10.42 18.85
N TYR A 92 -2.13 9.39 18.29
CA TYR A 92 -1.49 8.30 19.03
C TYR A 92 0.04 8.27 18.88
N CYS A 93 0.61 9.24 18.16
CA CYS A 93 2.03 9.40 17.94
C CYS A 93 2.61 10.49 18.85
#